data_AF-A0A1F8E094-F1
#
_entry.id   AF-A0A1F8E094-F1
#
_cell.length_a   1.000
_cell.length_b   1.000
_cell.length_c   1.000
_cell.angle_alpha   90.00
_cell.angle_beta   90.00
_cell.angle_gamma   90.00
#
_symmetry.space_group_name_H-M   'P 1'
#
loop_
_entity.id
_entity.type
_entity.pdbx_description
1 polymer ?
#
loop_
_entity_poly.entity_id
_entity_poly.type
_entity_poly.pdbx_seq_one_letter_code
_entity_poly.pdbx_strand_id
1 'polypeptide(L)' 'MKTKQEIVQEFLDNAKESLIRIELTETYLQKKYGEEQHKHILDEMAKLAANKKETQDWISFMETELAK' A
#
# COMPACT_ATOMS: atom_id res chain seq x y z
N MET A 1 26.13 3.42 12.66
CA MET A 1 25.47 2.46 11.75
C MET A 1 24.10 2.17 12.32
N LYS A 2 23.05 2.14 11.49
CA LYS A 2 21.71 1.76 11.94
C LYS A 2 21.68 0.27 12.28
N THR A 3 20.92 -0.10 13.30
CA THR A 3 20.64 -1.49 13.66
C THR A 3 19.66 -2.12 12.67
N LYS A 4 19.58 -3.46 12.66
CA LYS A 4 18.55 -4.17 11.87
C LYS A 4 17.15 -3.68 12.24
N GLN A 5 16.87 -3.45 13.52
CA GLN A 5 15.57 -2.99 14.01
C GLN A 5 15.23 -1.58 13.49
N GLU A 6 16.17 -0.64 13.53
CA GLU A 6 15.97 0.71 12.99
C GLU A 6 15.69 0.68 11.48
N ILE A 7 16.39 -0.18 10.74
CA ILE A 7 16.17 -0.35 9.30
C ILE A 7 14.77 -0.94 9.03
N VAL A 8 14.37 -1.98 9.77
CA VAL A 8 13.03 -2.59 9.61
C VAL A 8 11.92 -1.60 10.00
N GLN A 9 12.13 -0.79 11.03
CA GLN A 9 11.18 0.26 11.40
C GLN A 9 11.01 1.30 10.30
N GLU A 10 12.09 1.75 9.66
CA GLU A 10 12.00 2.68 8.53
C GLU A 10 11.24 2.08 7.34
N PHE A 11 11.44 0.79 7.04
CA PHE A 11 10.65 0.11 6.01
C PHE A 11 9.17 -0.02 6.40
N LEU A 12 8.88 -0.28 7.68
CA LEU A 12 7.52 -0.34 8.20
C LEU A 12 6.80 1.00 8.04
N ASP A 13 7.46 2.10 8.40
CA ASP A 13 6.91 3.45 8.27
C ASP A 13 6.63 3.80 6.80
N ASN A 14 7.57 3.47 5.90
CA ASN A 14 7.41 3.68 4.46
C ASN A 14 6.25 2.83 3.87
N ALA A 15 6.10 1.59 4.32
CA ALA A 15 5.00 0.73 3.88
C ALA A 15 3.65 1.24 4.39
N LYS A 16 3.58 1.75 5.63
CA LYS A 16 2.37 2.41 6.17
C LYS A 16 2.01 3.67 5.39
N GLU A 17 2.99 4.51 5.04
CA GLU A 17 2.74 5.67 4.16
C GLU A 17 2.24 5.23 2.78
N SER A 18 2.84 4.19 2.21
CA SER A 18 2.43 3.64 0.91
C SER A 18 0.99 3.11 0.95
N LEU A 19 0.58 2.45 2.04
CA LEU A 19 -0.79 1.99 2.22
C LEU A 19 -1.79 3.15 2.22
N ILE A 20 -1.47 4.26 2.91
CA ILE A 20 -2.30 5.47 2.91
C ILE A 20 -2.43 6.03 1.48
N ARG A 21 -1.34 6.11 0.73
CA ARG A 21 -1.36 6.58 -0.67
C ARG A 21 -2.22 5.68 -1.57
N ILE A 22 -2.16 4.37 -1.35
CA ILE A 22 -2.98 3.39 -2.07
C ILE A 22 -4.47 3.65 -1.77
N GLU A 23 -4.86 3.84 -0.52
CA GLU A 23 -6.26 4.09 -0.12
C GLU A 23 -6.80 5.42 -0.67
N LEU A 24 -5.98 6.46 -0.70
CA LEU A 24 -6.33 7.74 -1.32
C LEU A 24 -6.51 7.61 -2.84
N THR A 25 -5.63 6.84 -3.49
CA THR A 25 -5.72 6.56 -4.93
C THR A 25 -6.96 5.75 -5.25
N GLU A 26 -7.34 4.79 -4.39
CA GLU A 26 -8.53 3.97 -4.53
C GLU A 26 -9.78 4.86 -4.51
N THR A 27 -9.85 5.76 -3.53
CA THR A 27 -10.93 6.75 -3.41
C THR A 27 -11.00 7.67 -4.64
N TYR A 28 -9.85 8.14 -5.14
CA TYR A 28 -9.78 8.97 -6.34
C TYR A 28 -10.28 8.24 -7.60
N LEU A 29 -9.82 7.01 -7.81
CA LEU A 29 -10.23 6.20 -8.97
C LEU A 29 -11.71 5.83 -8.91
N GLN A 30 -12.26 5.53 -7.72
CA GLN A 30 -13.69 5.29 -7.55
C GLN A 30 -14.52 6.51 -7.94
N LYS A 31 -14.08 7.73 -7.58
CA LYS A 31 -14.75 8.97 -8.00
C LYS A 31 -14.69 9.15 -9.52
N LYS A 32 -13.50 8.99 -10.10
CA LYS A 32 -13.25 9.07 -11.56
C LYS A 32 -14.05 8.03 -12.35
N TYR A 33 -14.21 6.82 -11.81
CA TYR A 33 -14.99 5.75 -12.43
C TYR A 33 -16.45 6.15 -12.66
N GLY A 34 -17.03 6.96 -11.76
CA GLY A 34 -18.38 7.50 -11.91
C GLY A 34 -18.51 8.60 -12.98
N GLU A 35 -17.38 9.14 -13.47
CA GLU A 35 -17.33 10.33 -14.33
C GLU A 35 -16.88 10.01 -15.79
N GLU A 36 -16.09 8.95 -16.05
CA GLU A 36 -15.43 8.70 -17.37
C GLU A 36 -15.40 7.22 -17.83
N GLN A 37 -14.91 6.97 -19.06
CA GLN A 37 -14.79 5.64 -19.69
C GLN A 37 -14.07 4.59 -18.81
N HIS A 38 -14.80 3.52 -18.53
CA HIS A 38 -14.61 2.62 -17.39
C HIS A 38 -13.45 1.61 -17.48
N LYS A 39 -12.99 1.24 -18.69
CA LYS A 39 -12.11 0.07 -18.84
C LYS A 39 -10.71 0.27 -18.23
N HIS A 40 -10.10 1.42 -18.49
CA HIS A 40 -8.75 1.72 -17.96
C HIS A 40 -8.75 1.85 -16.43
N ILE A 41 -9.82 2.43 -15.88
CA ILE A 41 -9.97 2.63 -14.44
C ILE A 41 -10.15 1.29 -13.71
N LEU A 42 -10.88 0.33 -14.30
CA LEU A 42 -11.01 -1.02 -13.72
C LEU A 42 -9.65 -1.75 -13.65
N ASP A 43 -8.83 -1.63 -14.70
CA ASP A 43 -7.49 -2.23 -14.71
C ASP A 43 -6.58 -1.59 -13.66
N GLU A 44 -6.66 -0.27 -13.48
CA GLU A 44 -5.92 0.45 -12.43
C GLU A 44 -6.39 0.07 -11.03
N MET A 45 -7.71 -0.04 -10.81
CA MET A 45 -8.27 -0.49 -9.53
C MET A 45 -7.85 -1.93 -9.18
N ALA A 46 -7.82 -2.83 -10.18
CA ALA A 46 -7.37 -4.20 -9.97
C ALA A 46 -5.87 -4.27 -9.56
N LYS A 47 -5.01 -3.49 -10.23
CA LYS A 47 -3.59 -3.36 -9.85
C LYS A 47 -3.45 -2.77 -8.45
N LEU A 48 -4.24 -1.75 -8.13
CA LEU A 48 -4.21 -1.09 -6.84
C LEU A 48 -4.62 -2.04 -5.70
N ALA A 49 -5.63 -2.89 -5.93
CA ALA A 49 -6.05 -3.90 -4.97
C ALA A 49 -4.96 -4.95 -4.71
N ALA A 50 -4.24 -5.38 -5.74
CA ALA A 50 -3.09 -6.28 -5.59
C ALA A 50 -1.96 -5.63 -4.77
N ASN A 51 -1.60 -4.38 -5.12
CA ASN A 51 -0.58 -3.63 -4.40
C ASN A 51 -0.96 -3.38 -2.93
N LYS A 52 -2.25 -3.14 -2.65
CA LYS A 52 -2.78 -2.97 -1.29
C LYS A 52 -2.51 -4.21 -0.45
N LYS A 53 -2.88 -5.38 -0.98
CA LYS A 53 -2.68 -6.66 -0.31
C LYS A 53 -1.20 -6.94 -0.05
N GLU A 54 -0.36 -6.78 -1.07
CA GLU A 54 1.09 -6.96 -0.91
C GLU A 54 1.68 -6.04 0.16
N THR A 55 1.26 -4.77 0.18
CA THR A 55 1.71 -3.80 1.20
C THR A 55 1.29 -4.21 2.61
N GLN A 56 0.06 -4.71 2.79
CA GLN A 56 -0.43 -5.22 4.08
C GLN A 56 0.32 -6.47 4.54
N ASP A 57 0.64 -7.38 3.61
CA ASP A 57 1.43 -8.58 3.90
C ASP A 57 2.86 -8.19 4.36
N TRP A 58 3.47 -7.21 3.69
CA TRP A 58 4.78 -6.65 4.09
C TRP A 58 4.76 -5.99 5.46
N ILE A 59 3.74 -5.17 5.76
CA ILE A 59 3.55 -4.56 7.08
C ILE A 59 3.49 -5.65 8.15
N SER A 60 2.66 -6.67 7.95
CA SER A 60 2.48 -7.78 8.90
C SER A 60 3.78 -8.56 9.13
N PHE A 61 4.56 -8.78 8.07
CA PHE A 61 5.87 -9.42 8.16
C PHE A 61 6.86 -8.58 8.97
N MET A 62 6.94 -7.28 8.72
CA MET A 62 7.87 -6.38 9.43
C MET A 62 7.50 -6.20 10.91
N GLU A 63 6.21 -6.12 11.23
CA GLU A 63 5.74 -6.10 12.62
C GLU A 63 6.11 -7.40 13.35
N THR A 64 6.03 -8.54 12.67
CA THR A 64 6.48 -9.82 13.22
C THR A 64 8.00 -9.87 13.42
N GLU A 65 8.80 -9.32 12.50
CA GLU A 65 10.27 -9.25 12.64
C GLU A 65 10.71 -8.30 13.78
N LEU A 66 9.96 -7.24 14.07
CA LEU A 66 10.25 -6.31 15.17
C LEU A 66 9.86 -6.86 16.55
N ALA A 67 8.90 -7.79 16.59
CA ALA A 67 8.48 -8.45 17.83
C ALA A 67 9.40 -9.60 18.27
N LYS A 68 10.40 -9.96 17.45
CA LYS A 68 11.43 -10.97 17.75
C LYS A 68 12.64 -10.34 18.45
#